data_AF-A0AA35TXW5-F1
#
_entry.id   AF-A0AA35TXW5-F1
#
_cell.length_a   1.000
_cell.length_b   1.000
_cell.length_c   1.000
_cell.angle_alpha   90.00
_cell.angle_beta   90.00
_cell.angle_gamma   90.00
#
_symmetry.space_group_name_H-M   'P 1'
#
loop_
_entity.id
_entity.type
_entity.pdbx_description
1 polymer ?
#
loop_
_entity_poly.entity_id
_entity_poly.type
_entity_poly.pdbx_seq_one_letter_code
_entity_poly.pdbx_strand_id
1 'polypeptide(L)'
;MSYRDLRNFTEMMRALGYPRLISMENFRTPNFQLVAEILAWLVNRYDPSADLPTEVDTEQDRVIFIKSIAQFMATKAHVKLNTKKLYMADGHAVKELLKISSLLYTAMTTHQKSGLSEDTSTQKNMELSVKSTDLKACRQLASEITARGAKLHELLGREVELRDLRRTALSQTVDIEELERGIASSISAVKVQTISHSHTPP
;
A
#
# COMPACT_ATOMS: atom_id res chain seq x y z
N MET A 1 -15.20 5.32 21.20
CA MET A 1 -15.20 6.41 20.18
C MET A 1 -14.94 7.73 20.89
N SER A 2 -14.17 8.66 20.32
CA SER A 2 -14.01 9.99 20.95
C SER A 2 -15.19 10.89 20.58
N TYR A 3 -15.68 11.72 21.50
CA TYR A 3 -16.73 12.72 21.23
C TYR A 3 -16.44 13.55 19.96
N ARG A 4 -15.15 13.85 19.75
CA ARG A 4 -14.66 14.57 18.57
C ARG A 4 -14.96 13.84 17.25
N ASP A 5 -14.83 12.51 17.23
CA ASP A 5 -15.03 11.71 16.01
C ASP A 5 -16.48 11.82 15.52
N LEU A 6 -17.46 11.68 16.42
CA LEU A 6 -18.88 11.72 16.03
C LEU A 6 -19.34 13.12 15.69
N ARG A 7 -18.86 14.14 16.39
CA ARG A 7 -19.12 15.52 15.99
C ARG A 7 -18.60 15.79 14.58
N ASN A 8 -17.35 15.41 14.30
CA ASN A 8 -16.77 15.55 12.96
C ASN A 8 -17.60 14.79 11.92
N PHE A 9 -17.99 13.55 12.22
CA PHE A 9 -18.84 12.75 11.33
C PHE A 9 -20.16 13.46 11.01
N THR A 10 -20.88 13.96 12.02
CA THR A 10 -22.17 14.65 11.83
C THR A 10 -22.03 15.91 10.97
N GLU A 11 -20.98 16.70 11.18
CA GLU A 11 -20.71 17.91 10.38
C GLU A 11 -20.38 17.55 8.92
N MET A 12 -19.59 16.50 8.69
CA MET A 12 -19.22 16.05 7.34
C MET A 12 -20.43 15.50 6.59
N MET A 13 -21.28 14.71 7.25
CA MET A 13 -22.52 14.20 6.64
C MET A 13 -23.47 15.34 6.25
N ARG A 14 -23.60 16.37 7.11
CA ARG A 14 -24.36 17.57 6.80
C ARG A 14 -23.78 18.30 5.58
N ALA A 15 -22.47 18.50 5.55
CA ALA A 15 -21.80 19.18 4.42
C ALA A 15 -21.92 18.41 3.11
N LEU A 16 -21.89 17.07 3.15
CA LEU A 16 -22.12 16.22 1.98
C LEU A 16 -23.59 16.24 1.51
N GLY A 17 -24.51 16.77 2.31
CA GLY A 17 -25.93 16.87 1.99
C GLY A 17 -26.73 15.60 2.32
N TYR A 18 -26.32 14.85 3.35
CA TYR A 18 -27.12 13.73 3.83
C TYR A 18 -28.47 14.23 4.38
N PRO A 19 -29.61 13.70 3.92
CA PRO A 19 -30.93 14.31 4.14
C PRO A 19 -31.44 14.15 5.58
N ARG A 20 -30.99 13.11 6.30
CA ARG A 20 -31.47 12.80 7.65
C ARG A 20 -30.54 13.39 8.70
N LEU A 21 -31.11 13.96 9.77
CA LEU A 21 -30.33 14.44 10.91
C LEU A 21 -29.73 13.27 11.68
N ILE A 22 -28.41 13.29 11.82
CA ILE A 22 -27.65 12.32 12.62
C ILE A 22 -27.31 12.98 13.96
N SER A 23 -27.71 12.35 15.07
CA SER A 23 -27.39 12.81 16.42
C SER A 23 -26.40 11.88 17.11
N MET A 24 -25.81 12.39 18.21
CA MET A 24 -24.91 11.60 19.06
C MET A 24 -25.63 10.40 19.69
N GLU A 25 -26.93 10.52 19.94
CA GLU A 25 -27.72 9.50 20.62
C GLU A 25 -27.97 8.27 19.76
N ASN A 26 -27.99 8.45 18.43
CA ASN A 26 -28.23 7.36 17.51
C ASN A 26 -27.15 6.25 17.55
N PHE A 27 -25.97 6.54 18.12
CA PHE A 27 -24.86 5.59 18.23
C PHE A 27 -24.51 5.21 19.69
N ARG A 28 -25.33 5.64 20.67
CA ARG A 28 -25.18 5.18 22.07
C ARG A 28 -25.58 3.73 22.23
N THR A 29 -26.56 3.29 21.46
CA THR A 29 -26.99 1.89 21.35
C THR A 29 -26.82 1.42 19.90
N PRO A 30 -26.66 0.11 19.66
CA PRO A 30 -26.58 -0.43 18.30
C PRO A 30 -27.82 -0.06 17.47
N ASN A 31 -27.60 0.62 16.35
CA ASN A 31 -28.65 0.99 15.39
C ASN A 31 -28.23 0.62 13.96
N PHE A 32 -28.41 -0.66 13.64
CA PHE A 32 -27.98 -1.20 12.34
C PHE A 32 -28.73 -0.54 11.17
N GLN A 33 -30.02 -0.26 11.32
CA GLN A 33 -30.83 0.34 10.25
C GLN A 33 -30.26 1.68 9.81
N LEU A 34 -29.89 2.52 10.77
CA LEU A 34 -29.27 3.81 10.47
C LEU A 34 -27.89 3.63 9.80
N VAL A 35 -27.07 2.70 10.28
CA VAL A 35 -25.74 2.45 9.68
C VAL A 35 -25.88 1.92 8.25
N ALA A 36 -26.83 1.03 7.99
CA ALA A 36 -27.11 0.52 6.66
C ALA A 36 -27.57 1.63 5.71
N GLU A 37 -28.52 2.46 6.14
CA GLU A 37 -28.99 3.63 5.39
C GLU A 37 -27.85 4.59 5.03
N ILE A 38 -27.01 4.92 6.02
CA ILE A 38 -25.84 5.79 5.83
C ILE A 38 -24.84 5.17 4.85
N LEU A 39 -24.52 3.88 5.00
CA LEU A 39 -23.57 3.18 4.13
C LEU A 39 -24.05 3.13 2.68
N ALA A 40 -25.32 2.77 2.47
CA ALA A 40 -25.93 2.75 1.15
C ALA A 40 -25.89 4.14 0.51
N TRP A 41 -26.22 5.18 1.27
CA TRP A 41 -26.16 6.56 0.79
C TRP A 41 -24.74 6.99 0.42
N LEU A 42 -23.75 6.68 1.27
CA LEU A 42 -22.34 7.03 1.02
C LEU A 42 -21.78 6.31 -0.21
N VAL A 43 -22.12 5.04 -0.40
CA VAL A 43 -21.68 4.27 -1.57
C VAL A 43 -22.36 4.78 -2.84
N ASN A 44 -23.67 5.02 -2.82
CA ASN A 44 -24.38 5.59 -3.97
C ASN A 44 -23.88 7.01 -4.33
N ARG A 45 -23.44 7.77 -3.32
CA ARG A 45 -22.80 9.08 -3.53
C ARG A 45 -21.40 8.98 -4.14
N TYR A 46 -20.69 7.87 -3.88
CA TYR A 46 -19.39 7.59 -4.47
C TYR A 46 -19.53 7.08 -5.91
N ASP A 47 -20.48 6.18 -6.15
CA ASP A 47 -20.77 5.61 -7.47
C ASP A 47 -22.29 5.38 -7.61
N PRO A 48 -23.00 6.16 -8.44
CA PRO A 48 -24.43 6.00 -8.67
C PRO A 48 -24.82 4.67 -9.34
N SER A 49 -23.87 3.94 -9.92
CA SER A 49 -24.08 2.64 -10.56
C SER A 49 -23.86 1.46 -9.61
N ALA A 50 -23.57 1.72 -8.33
CA ALA A 50 -23.34 0.68 -7.35
C ALA A 50 -24.61 -0.14 -7.09
N ASP A 51 -24.54 -1.42 -7.44
CA ASP A 51 -25.57 -2.40 -7.12
C ASP A 51 -25.31 -2.99 -5.71
N LEU A 52 -26.20 -2.66 -4.78
CA LEU A 52 -26.09 -3.05 -3.37
C LEU A 52 -27.33 -3.83 -2.93
N PRO A 53 -27.17 -4.86 -2.08
CA PRO A 53 -28.30 -5.52 -1.43
C PRO A 53 -29.17 -4.49 -0.69
N THR A 54 -30.48 -4.56 -0.88
CA THR A 54 -31.43 -3.60 -0.29
C THR A 54 -32.04 -4.09 1.03
N GLU A 55 -32.08 -5.41 1.21
CA GLU A 55 -32.66 -6.06 2.39
C GLU A 55 -31.66 -6.18 3.54
N VAL A 56 -32.09 -5.86 4.76
CA VAL A 56 -31.26 -5.89 5.99
C VAL A 56 -32.03 -6.39 7.22
N ASP A 57 -33.18 -7.02 7.01
CA ASP A 57 -34.08 -7.41 8.09
C ASP A 57 -33.54 -8.61 8.89
N THR A 58 -32.97 -9.60 8.20
CA THR A 58 -32.38 -10.79 8.85
C THR A 58 -30.90 -10.61 9.14
N GLU A 59 -30.38 -11.35 10.12
CA GLU A 59 -28.94 -11.33 10.43
C GLU A 59 -28.07 -11.75 9.23
N GLN A 60 -28.57 -12.69 8.42
CA GLN A 60 -27.87 -13.14 7.21
C GLN A 60 -27.78 -12.00 6.18
N ASP A 61 -28.88 -11.29 5.94
CA ASP A 61 -28.92 -10.17 5.01
C ASP A 61 -28.00 -9.03 5.45
N ARG A 62 -27.96 -8.74 6.75
CA ARG A 62 -27.03 -7.74 7.32
C ARG A 62 -25.57 -8.11 7.07
N VAL A 63 -25.22 -9.39 7.24
CA VAL A 63 -23.86 -9.87 6.99
C VAL A 63 -23.50 -9.77 5.50
N ILE A 64 -24.44 -10.13 4.62
CA ILE A 64 -24.26 -10.00 3.16
C ILE A 64 -24.07 -8.53 2.78
N PHE A 65 -24.95 -7.65 3.26
CA PHE A 65 -24.90 -6.21 3.04
C PHE A 65 -23.52 -5.62 3.45
N ILE A 66 -23.06 -5.89 4.67
CA ILE A 66 -21.78 -5.37 5.16
C ILE A 66 -20.59 -5.90 4.33
N LYS A 67 -20.62 -7.17 3.93
CA LYS A 67 -19.58 -7.75 3.06
C LYS A 67 -19.56 -7.08 1.69
N SER A 68 -20.72 -6.86 1.08
CA SER A 68 -20.85 -6.19 -0.21
C SER A 68 -20.31 -4.76 -0.15
N ILE A 69 -20.68 -3.98 0.87
CA ILE A 69 -20.15 -2.62 1.09
C ILE A 69 -18.63 -2.64 1.26
N ALA A 70 -18.10 -3.52 2.10
CA ALA A 70 -16.66 -3.60 2.35
C ALA A 70 -15.87 -4.00 1.10
N GLN A 71 -16.40 -4.94 0.31
CA GLN A 71 -15.79 -5.36 -0.94
C GLN A 71 -15.84 -4.26 -2.00
N PHE A 72 -16.99 -3.56 -2.13
CA PHE A 72 -17.13 -2.42 -3.03
C PHE A 72 -16.09 -1.33 -2.68
N MET A 73 -16.02 -0.92 -1.42
CA MET A 73 -15.11 0.15 -1.00
C MET A 73 -13.64 -0.25 -1.12
N ALA A 74 -13.29 -1.52 -0.88
CA ALA A 74 -11.92 -1.99 -1.05
C ALA A 74 -11.49 -2.04 -2.53
N THR A 75 -12.40 -2.38 -3.44
CA THR A 75 -12.09 -2.57 -4.87
C THR A 75 -12.18 -1.28 -5.68
N LYS A 76 -13.20 -0.45 -5.42
CA LYS A 76 -13.47 0.78 -6.18
C LYS A 76 -12.82 2.01 -5.56
N ALA A 77 -12.88 2.13 -4.24
CA ALA A 77 -12.36 3.30 -3.51
C ALA A 77 -11.00 3.06 -2.84
N HIS A 78 -10.48 1.82 -2.88
CA HIS A 78 -9.26 1.41 -2.17
C HIS A 78 -9.30 1.68 -0.65
N VAL A 79 -10.50 1.72 -0.06
CA VAL A 79 -10.70 1.93 1.38
C VAL A 79 -10.99 0.59 2.06
N LYS A 80 -10.10 0.19 2.97
CA LYS A 80 -10.30 -1.01 3.79
C LYS A 80 -11.14 -0.70 5.04
N LEU A 81 -12.33 -1.31 5.10
CA LEU A 81 -13.28 -1.18 6.21
C LEU A 81 -13.23 -2.40 7.13
N ASN A 82 -13.45 -2.18 8.43
CA ASN A 82 -13.62 -3.25 9.40
C ASN A 82 -15.10 -3.65 9.52
N THR A 83 -15.46 -4.79 8.94
CA THR A 83 -16.83 -5.31 8.89
C THR A 83 -17.43 -5.58 10.27
N LYS A 84 -16.62 -6.06 11.23
CA LYS A 84 -17.08 -6.31 12.62
C LYS A 84 -17.53 -5.01 13.29
N LYS A 85 -16.77 -3.92 13.12
CA LYS A 85 -17.12 -2.62 13.69
C LYS A 85 -18.34 -1.99 13.02
N LEU A 86 -18.50 -2.16 11.70
CA LEU A 86 -19.70 -1.71 11.01
C LEU A 86 -20.94 -2.47 11.50
N TYR A 87 -20.82 -3.79 11.69
CA TYR A 87 -21.93 -4.62 12.16
C TYR A 87 -22.36 -4.32 13.61
N MET A 88 -21.43 -3.90 14.48
CA MET A 88 -21.75 -3.44 15.84
C MET A 88 -22.74 -2.27 15.86
N ALA A 89 -22.75 -1.47 14.78
CA ALA A 89 -23.69 -0.38 14.56
C ALA A 89 -23.82 0.65 15.69
N ASP A 90 -22.77 0.81 16.48
CA ASP A 90 -22.66 1.74 17.61
C ASP A 90 -21.55 2.77 17.32
N GLY A 91 -21.00 3.40 18.35
CA GLY A 91 -19.86 4.31 18.22
C GLY A 91 -18.60 3.70 17.55
N HIS A 92 -18.46 2.37 17.46
CA HIS A 92 -17.37 1.74 16.72
C HIS A 92 -17.57 1.83 15.20
N ALA A 93 -18.82 1.75 14.73
CA ALA A 93 -19.16 1.89 13.32
C ALA A 93 -18.79 3.28 12.79
N VAL A 94 -18.97 4.32 13.62
CA VAL A 94 -18.64 5.73 13.30
C VAL A 94 -17.21 5.90 12.81
N LYS A 95 -16.25 5.17 13.39
CA LYS A 95 -14.85 5.23 12.97
C LYS A 95 -14.64 4.73 11.55
N GLU A 96 -15.42 3.73 11.15
CA GLU A 96 -15.35 3.16 9.80
C GLU A 96 -16.16 4.03 8.81
N LEU A 97 -17.30 4.57 9.23
CA LEU A 97 -18.08 5.54 8.46
C LEU A 97 -17.27 6.81 8.14
N LEU A 98 -16.48 7.29 9.09
CA LEU A 98 -15.59 8.44 8.93
C LEU A 98 -14.55 8.26 7.81
N LYS A 99 -14.08 7.04 7.55
CA LYS A 99 -13.13 6.79 6.45
C LYS A 99 -13.76 7.12 5.10
N ILE A 100 -15.03 6.77 4.92
CA ILE A 100 -15.76 7.01 3.67
C ILE A 100 -16.17 8.48 3.58
N SER A 101 -16.76 9.03 4.65
CA SER A 101 -17.21 10.42 4.64
C SER A 101 -16.05 11.40 4.51
N SER A 102 -14.88 11.09 5.09
CA SER A 102 -13.68 11.93 4.93
C SER A 102 -13.11 11.92 3.52
N LEU A 103 -13.10 10.77 2.86
CA LEU A 103 -12.71 10.67 1.46
C LEU A 103 -13.60 11.57 0.59
N LEU A 104 -14.92 11.42 0.71
CA LEU A 104 -15.90 12.20 -0.06
C LEU A 104 -15.85 13.69 0.27
N TYR A 105 -15.74 14.05 1.55
CA TYR A 105 -15.69 15.45 1.98
C TYR A 105 -14.42 16.15 1.50
N THR A 106 -13.28 15.46 1.53
CA THR A 106 -12.01 16.02 1.01
C THR A 106 -12.12 16.26 -0.49
N ALA A 107 -12.67 15.30 -1.24
CA ALA A 107 -12.90 15.48 -2.67
C ALA A 107 -13.83 16.67 -2.98
N MET A 108 -14.94 16.79 -2.24
CA MET A 108 -15.90 17.90 -2.39
C MET A 108 -15.26 19.26 -2.07
N THR A 109 -14.52 19.36 -0.98
CA THR A 109 -13.88 20.62 -0.57
C THR A 109 -12.73 21.02 -1.48
N THR A 110 -11.96 20.07 -2.00
CA THR A 110 -10.94 20.35 -3.03
C THR A 110 -11.59 20.91 -4.30
N HIS A 111 -12.69 20.30 -4.77
CA HIS A 111 -13.42 20.81 -5.93
C HIS A 111 -13.96 22.23 -5.70
N GLN A 112 -14.52 22.52 -4.52
CA GLN A 112 -15.01 23.86 -4.18
C GLN A 112 -13.89 24.90 -4.11
N LYS A 113 -12.74 24.56 -3.51
CA LYS A 113 -11.58 25.47 -3.44
C LYS A 113 -10.98 25.74 -4.81
N SER A 114 -10.94 24.75 -5.70
CA SER A 114 -10.49 24.93 -7.08
C SER A 114 -11.39 25.87 -7.90
N GLY A 115 -12.66 26.04 -7.51
CA GLY A 115 -13.60 26.96 -8.18
C GLY A 115 -13.62 28.40 -7.63
N LEU A 116 -13.02 28.66 -6.47
CA LEU A 116 -13.19 29.92 -5.72
C LEU A 116 -11.89 30.73 -5.49
N SER A 117 -10.77 30.43 -6.14
CA SER A 117 -9.51 31.10 -5.80
C SER A 117 -8.56 31.37 -6.97
N GLU A 118 -8.69 32.57 -7.56
CA GLU A 118 -7.58 33.28 -8.24
C GLU A 118 -6.54 33.81 -7.24
N ASP A 119 -6.76 33.70 -5.93
CA ASP A 119 -5.85 34.25 -4.91
C ASP A 119 -5.31 33.13 -4.01
N THR A 120 -4.26 32.43 -4.45
CA THR A 120 -3.64 31.32 -3.69
C THR A 120 -2.13 31.26 -3.91
N SER A 121 -1.43 32.33 -3.53
CA SER A 121 0.05 32.34 -3.52
C SER A 121 0.65 31.62 -2.31
N THR A 122 -0.08 31.51 -1.19
CA THR A 122 0.47 30.97 0.07
C THR A 122 0.19 29.48 0.29
N GLN A 123 -0.99 28.95 -0.07
CA GLN A 123 -1.27 27.50 0.05
C GLN A 123 -0.67 26.66 -1.08
N LYS A 124 -0.43 27.24 -2.28
CA LYS A 124 0.29 26.54 -3.37
C LYS A 124 1.68 26.09 -2.91
N ASN A 125 2.38 26.87 -2.07
CA ASN A 125 3.73 26.52 -1.62
C ASN A 125 3.77 25.27 -0.72
N MET A 126 2.74 25.05 0.11
CA MET A 126 2.71 23.88 1.01
C MET A 126 2.27 22.61 0.27
N GLU A 127 1.30 22.70 -0.64
CA GLU A 127 0.92 21.58 -1.50
C GLU A 127 1.99 21.21 -2.55
N LEU A 128 2.69 22.20 -3.11
CA LEU A 128 3.83 21.96 -4.00
C LEU A 128 4.96 21.26 -3.25
N SER A 129 5.18 21.57 -1.97
CA SER A 129 6.20 20.90 -1.15
C SER A 129 5.90 19.40 -0.98
N VAL A 130 4.66 19.03 -0.60
CA VAL A 130 4.25 17.62 -0.44
C VAL A 130 4.22 16.89 -1.78
N LYS A 131 3.69 17.51 -2.84
CA LYS A 131 3.74 16.94 -4.19
C LYS A 131 5.18 16.82 -4.72
N SER A 132 6.10 17.69 -4.28
CA SER A 132 7.51 17.62 -4.69
C SER A 132 8.26 16.45 -4.04
N THR A 133 7.94 16.09 -2.80
CA THR A 133 8.54 14.91 -2.15
C THR A 133 8.06 13.63 -2.84
N ASP A 134 6.77 13.55 -3.17
CA ASP A 134 6.20 12.40 -3.87
C ASP A 134 6.72 12.30 -5.32
N LEU A 135 6.89 13.43 -6.01
CA LEU A 135 7.50 13.47 -7.34
C LEU A 135 8.98 13.04 -7.32
N LYS A 136 9.74 13.43 -6.30
CA LYS A 136 11.13 12.97 -6.13
C LYS A 136 11.20 11.46 -5.91
N ALA A 137 10.35 10.93 -5.02
CA ALA A 137 10.25 9.49 -4.78
C ALA A 137 9.82 8.73 -6.04
N CYS A 138 8.83 9.25 -6.78
CA CYS A 138 8.38 8.66 -8.04
C CYS A 138 9.48 8.62 -9.10
N ARG A 139 10.25 9.71 -9.27
CA ARG A 139 11.41 9.74 -10.18
C ARG A 139 12.51 8.78 -9.76
N GLN A 140 12.78 8.66 -8.46
CA GLN A 140 13.76 7.70 -7.93
C GLN A 140 13.33 6.27 -8.24
N LEU A 141 12.07 5.92 -7.97
CA LEU A 141 11.53 4.59 -8.28
C LEU A 141 11.55 4.29 -9.78
N ALA A 142 11.18 5.25 -10.63
CA ALA A 142 11.26 5.09 -12.09
C ALA A 142 12.69 4.85 -12.58
N SER A 143 13.66 5.58 -12.02
CA SER A 143 15.09 5.35 -12.29
C SER A 143 15.53 3.96 -11.84
N GLU A 144 15.08 3.53 -10.66
CA GLU A 144 15.42 2.22 -10.11
C GLU A 144 14.82 1.07 -10.93
N ILE A 145 13.58 1.20 -11.41
CA ILE A 145 12.94 0.24 -12.33
C ILE A 145 13.78 0.12 -13.61
N THR A 146 14.20 1.25 -14.18
CA THR A 146 15.02 1.26 -15.40
C THR A 146 16.39 0.60 -15.16
N ALA A 147 17.04 0.91 -14.04
CA ALA A 147 18.33 0.33 -13.66
C ALA A 147 18.23 -1.19 -13.40
N ARG A 148 17.19 -1.63 -12.67
CA ARG A 148 16.93 -3.06 -12.42
C ARG A 148 16.57 -3.80 -13.71
N GLY A 149 15.82 -3.17 -14.61
CA GLY A 149 15.49 -3.72 -15.92
C GLY A 149 16.73 -3.92 -16.78
N ALA A 150 17.61 -2.92 -16.86
CA ALA A 150 18.88 -3.02 -17.58
C ALA A 150 19.78 -4.13 -17.00
N LYS A 151 19.91 -4.18 -15.66
CA LYS A 151 20.67 -5.23 -14.98
C LYS A 151 20.10 -6.63 -15.25
N LEU A 152 18.78 -6.77 -15.22
CA LEU A 152 18.12 -8.05 -15.52
C LEU A 152 18.36 -8.46 -16.98
N HIS A 153 18.25 -7.53 -17.93
CA HIS A 153 18.54 -7.78 -19.34
C HIS A 153 19.98 -8.27 -19.54
N GLU A 154 20.97 -7.62 -18.92
CA GLU A 154 22.38 -8.04 -19.00
C GLU A 154 22.58 -9.45 -18.40
N LEU A 155 22.00 -9.72 -17.23
CA LEU A 155 22.11 -11.03 -16.58
C LEU A 155 21.46 -12.14 -17.40
N LEU A 156 20.27 -11.90 -17.96
CA LEU A 156 19.58 -12.87 -18.82
C LEU A 156 20.33 -13.08 -20.14
N GLY A 157 20.91 -12.02 -20.72
CA GLY A 157 21.71 -12.12 -21.93
C GLY A 157 22.93 -13.03 -21.76
N ARG A 158 23.55 -13.04 -20.57
CA ARG A 158 24.68 -13.91 -20.23
C ARG A 158 24.28 -15.32 -19.80
N GLU A 159 23.00 -15.60 -19.49
CA GLU A 159 22.60 -16.89 -18.93
C GLU A 159 22.87 -18.06 -19.89
N VAL A 160 22.78 -17.84 -21.20
CA VAL A 160 23.07 -18.90 -22.20
C VAL A 160 24.53 -19.34 -22.11
N GLU A 161 25.47 -18.40 -22.13
CA GLU A 161 26.91 -18.68 -22.02
C GLU A 161 27.27 -19.24 -20.63
N LEU A 162 26.73 -18.65 -19.56
CA LEU A 162 26.97 -19.09 -18.19
C LEU A 162 26.42 -20.49 -17.94
N ARG A 163 25.32 -20.87 -18.58
CA ARG A 163 24.74 -22.21 -18.48
C ARG A 163 25.65 -23.27 -19.11
N ASP A 164 26.25 -22.98 -20.25
CA ASP A 164 27.17 -23.91 -20.92
C ASP A 164 28.50 -24.05 -20.18
N LEU A 165 29.06 -22.93 -19.68
CA LEU A 165 30.23 -22.94 -18.79
C LEU A 165 29.95 -23.73 -17.51
N ARG A 166 28.79 -23.50 -16.88
CA ARG A 166 28.35 -24.23 -15.68
C ARG A 166 28.23 -25.73 -15.96
N ARG A 167 27.63 -26.13 -17.09
CA ARG A 167 27.51 -27.54 -17.49
C ARG A 167 28.86 -28.17 -17.73
N THR A 168 29.79 -27.45 -18.36
CA THR A 168 31.15 -27.92 -18.63
C THR A 168 31.92 -28.12 -17.33
N ALA A 169 31.91 -27.13 -16.43
CA ALA A 169 32.57 -27.22 -15.13
C ALA A 169 32.00 -28.35 -14.26
N LEU A 170 30.67 -28.56 -14.28
CA LEU A 170 30.04 -29.68 -13.57
C LEU A 170 30.34 -31.05 -14.19
N SER A 171 30.58 -31.11 -15.51
CA SER A 171 30.98 -32.35 -16.19
C SER A 171 32.47 -32.68 -16.00
N GLN A 172 33.26 -31.71 -15.55
CA GLN A 172 34.67 -31.89 -15.31
C GLN A 172 34.85 -32.70 -14.02
N THR A 173 35.20 -33.98 -14.17
CA THR A 173 35.64 -34.80 -13.05
C THR A 173 36.96 -34.25 -12.56
N VAL A 174 36.98 -33.69 -11.35
CA VAL A 174 38.21 -33.22 -10.72
C VAL A 174 39.07 -34.45 -10.41
N ASP A 175 40.22 -34.57 -11.05
CA ASP A 175 41.21 -35.59 -10.72
C ASP A 175 41.87 -35.19 -9.38
N ILE A 176 41.56 -35.98 -8.35
CA ILE A 176 42.00 -35.74 -6.98
C ILE A 176 43.54 -35.77 -6.91
N GLU A 177 44.20 -36.61 -7.70
CA GLU A 177 45.65 -36.72 -7.68
C GLU A 177 46.34 -35.47 -8.25
N GLU A 178 45.77 -34.88 -9.29
CA GLU A 178 46.29 -33.64 -9.87
C GLU A 178 46.06 -32.44 -8.95
N LEU A 179 44.91 -32.41 -8.27
CA LEU A 179 44.61 -31.40 -7.26
C LEU A 179 45.57 -31.47 -6.07
N GLU A 180 45.85 -32.67 -5.57
CA GLU A 180 46.81 -32.89 -4.48
C GLU A 180 48.23 -32.47 -4.87
N ARG A 181 48.69 -32.82 -6.08
CA ARG A 181 49.99 -32.37 -6.61
C ARG A 181 50.05 -30.84 -6.73
N GLY A 182 48.97 -30.22 -7.23
CA GLY A 182 48.86 -28.76 -7.34
C GLY A 182 48.96 -28.06 -5.99
N ILE A 183 48.21 -28.53 -5.00
CA ILE A 183 48.23 -28.01 -3.62
C ILE A 183 49.64 -28.16 -3.01
N ALA A 184 50.26 -29.33 -3.15
CA ALA A 184 51.61 -29.57 -2.64
C ALA A 184 52.64 -28.62 -3.28
N SER A 185 52.53 -28.36 -4.59
CA SER A 185 53.38 -27.41 -5.30
C SER A 185 53.17 -25.98 -4.78
N SER A 186 51.92 -25.53 -4.61
CA SER A 186 51.64 -24.19 -4.06
C SER A 186 52.15 -24.02 -2.63
N ILE A 187 52.03 -25.05 -1.78
CA ILE A 187 52.60 -25.05 -0.43
C ILE A 187 54.12 -24.92 -0.49
N SER A 188 54.78 -25.65 -1.40
CA SER A 188 56.23 -25.57 -1.57
C SER A 188 56.68 -24.17 -2.03
N ALA A 189 55.95 -23.55 -2.96
CA ALA A 189 56.25 -22.21 -3.46
C ALA A 189 56.10 -21.13 -2.36
N VAL A 190 55.04 -21.21 -1.55
CA VAL A 190 54.84 -20.30 -0.42
C VAL A 190 55.93 -20.49 0.66
N LYS A 191 56.37 -21.73 0.92
CA LYS A 191 57.51 -21.99 1.80
C LYS A 191 58.80 -21.36 1.28
N VAL A 192 59.07 -21.45 -0.03
CA VAL A 192 60.24 -20.81 -0.64
C VAL A 192 60.17 -19.29 -0.52
N GLN A 193 58.99 -18.68 -0.72
CA GLN A 193 58.80 -17.23 -0.56
C GLN A 193 58.94 -16.74 0.90
N THR A 194 58.49 -17.53 1.87
CA THR A 194 58.65 -17.17 3.30
C THR A 194 60.09 -17.33 3.77
N ILE A 195 60.80 -18.34 3.27
CA ILE A 195 62.24 -18.51 3.54
C ILE A 195 63.05 -17.36 2.91
N SER A 196 62.73 -16.93 1.67
CA SER A 196 63.42 -15.82 1.03
C SER A 196 63.18 -14.47 1.72
N HIS A 197 62.00 -14.24 2.30
CA HIS A 197 61.72 -13.05 3.11
C HIS A 197 62.36 -13.08 4.52
N SER A 198 62.74 -14.25 5.03
CA SER A 198 63.41 -14.39 6.34
C SER A 198 64.94 -14.18 6.29
N HIS A 199 65.51 -13.94 5.10
CA HIS A 199 66.95 -13.76 4.87
C HIS A 199 67.37 -12.37 4.39
N THR A 200 66.47 -11.38 4.43
CA THR A 200 66.84 -9.97 4.34
C THR A 200 67.19 -9.44 5.74
N PRO A 201 68.47 -9.17 6.06
CA PRO A 201 68.82 -8.53 7.32
C PRO A 201 68.39 -7.06 7.30
N PRO A 202 68.22 -6.42 8.48
CA PRO A 202 67.71 -5.07 8.61
C PRO A 202 68.58 -4.00 7.93
#